data_AF-A0A382JQK0-F1
#
_entry.id   AF-A0A382JQK0-F1
#
_cell.length_a   1.000
_cell.length_b   1.000
_cell.length_c   1.000
_cell.angle_alpha   90.00
_cell.angle_beta   90.00
_cell.angle_gamma   90.00
#
_symmetry.space_group_name_H-M   'P 1'
#
loop_
_entity.id
_entity.type
_entity.pdbx_description
1 polymer ?
#
loop_
_entity_poly.entity_id
_entity_poly.type
_entity_poly.pdbx_seq_one_letter_code
_entity_poly.pdbx_strand_id
1 'polypeptide(L)'
;SIKHAGLPWELGIAETHQTLVKNNLRSRVVLQTDGQIKTGRDVAMAFLLGAEEVGFATAPLVTMGCIMMRKCHLNTCPVGIATQDPELREKFNGSPDHVVNYFFMVAEELRGIMAELGISTVNELVGRVDLLETKKAIAHWKAKGLDFTSILTPAEIVYEGTEVYHTRDQDHALEKALDHILIKQAKPALENGEKVFIESEVININRVVGTMLSHKVAEATNGALLPEDTIHIKLNGSAGQSLGAWLATGVTIEVEGDANDYVGKGLSGGKLIVYPPKESSFRPEENILIGNVVLYGATSGEAYFRGIAAERFCVRNSGAHAVIEGIGDHGCEYMTGGRVVILGETGRNFGAGMSGGIAYVWDRAADFESRCNTGTFELEPVEVDADIDELRTLIENHEKYTNSSVAREVLDNWDSELPRFRKVMPTDYKRVLEE
;
A
#
# COMPACT_ATOMS: atom_id res chain seq x y z
N SER A 1 7.12 13.75 -18.17
CA SER A 1 5.93 14.09 -17.35
C SER A 1 5.81 15.59 -17.09
N ILE A 2 6.75 16.26 -16.42
CA ILE A 2 6.62 17.66 -15.91
C ILE A 2 6.02 18.68 -16.89
N LYS A 3 6.33 18.58 -18.19
CA LYS A 3 5.87 19.55 -19.21
C LYS A 3 4.64 19.13 -20.00
N HIS A 4 4.26 17.84 -19.96
CA HIS A 4 3.37 17.25 -20.96
C HIS A 4 2.34 16.25 -20.37
N ALA A 5 2.30 16.07 -19.06
CA ALA A 5 1.34 15.21 -18.38
C ALA A 5 0.66 15.98 -17.25
N GLY A 6 -0.66 15.83 -17.13
CA GLY A 6 -1.50 16.58 -16.20
C GLY A 6 -2.25 17.75 -16.84
N LEU A 7 -3.30 18.20 -16.18
CA LEU A 7 -4.13 19.36 -16.54
C LEU A 7 -4.12 20.37 -15.38
N PRO A 8 -4.46 21.64 -15.63
CA PRO A 8 -4.70 22.63 -14.58
C PRO A 8 -5.72 22.13 -13.54
N TRP A 9 -5.46 22.39 -12.26
CA TRP A 9 -6.31 21.92 -11.17
C TRP A 9 -7.70 22.55 -11.20
N GLU A 10 -7.82 23.76 -11.77
CA GLU A 10 -9.09 24.48 -11.93
C GLU A 10 -10.11 23.69 -12.74
N LEU A 11 -9.66 22.91 -13.74
CA LEU A 11 -10.52 22.03 -14.53
C LEU A 11 -10.99 20.85 -13.68
N GLY A 12 -10.04 20.14 -13.06
CA GLY A 12 -10.31 18.92 -12.32
C GLY A 12 -11.19 19.15 -11.10
N ILE A 13 -10.94 20.22 -10.34
CA ILE A 13 -11.72 20.52 -9.13
C ILE A 13 -13.16 20.90 -9.46
N ALA A 14 -13.35 21.74 -10.49
CA ALA A 14 -14.68 22.17 -10.92
C ALA A 14 -15.50 21.00 -11.47
N GLU A 15 -14.90 20.18 -12.36
CA GLU A 15 -15.56 18.99 -12.93
C GLU A 15 -15.95 17.99 -11.83
N THR A 16 -15.05 17.74 -10.87
CA THR A 16 -15.29 16.83 -9.74
C THR A 16 -16.42 17.37 -8.86
N HIS A 17 -16.36 18.65 -8.49
CA HIS A 17 -17.40 19.29 -7.68
C HIS A 17 -18.77 19.22 -8.37
N GLN A 18 -18.86 19.67 -9.63
CA GLN A 18 -20.10 19.68 -10.40
C GLN A 18 -20.69 18.26 -10.55
N THR A 19 -19.85 17.28 -10.89
CA THR A 19 -20.28 15.89 -11.08
C THR A 19 -20.82 15.28 -9.79
N LEU A 20 -20.13 15.51 -8.66
CA LEU A 20 -20.57 14.98 -7.37
C LEU A 20 -21.85 15.64 -6.87
N VAL A 21 -22.03 16.94 -7.08
CA VAL A 21 -23.28 17.64 -6.75
C VAL A 21 -24.42 17.09 -7.60
N LYS A 22 -24.23 17.02 -8.92
CA LYS A 22 -25.25 16.51 -9.85
C LYS A 22 -25.75 15.10 -9.50
N ASN A 23 -24.88 14.27 -8.93
CA ASN A 23 -25.18 12.89 -8.53
C ASN A 23 -25.57 12.72 -7.05
N ASN A 24 -25.73 13.81 -6.28
CA ASN A 24 -26.00 13.78 -4.84
C ASN A 24 -24.97 12.94 -4.03
N LEU A 25 -23.70 13.07 -4.40
CA LEU A 25 -22.57 12.41 -3.74
C LEU A 25 -21.63 13.41 -3.02
N ARG A 26 -21.76 14.71 -3.30
CA ARG A 26 -20.84 15.74 -2.81
C ARG A 26 -20.78 15.86 -1.28
N SER A 27 -21.89 15.58 -0.60
CA SER A 27 -21.99 15.59 0.88
C SER A 27 -21.08 14.61 1.61
N ARG A 28 -20.54 13.60 0.90
CA ARG A 28 -19.86 12.43 1.49
C ARG A 28 -18.34 12.44 1.37
N VAL A 29 -17.79 13.47 0.73
CA VAL A 29 -16.36 13.57 0.46
C VAL A 29 -15.90 15.00 0.65
N VAL A 30 -14.69 15.16 1.18
CA VAL A 30 -13.96 16.44 1.20
C VAL A 30 -13.17 16.53 -0.10
N LEU A 31 -13.33 17.63 -0.84
CA LEU A 31 -12.52 17.87 -2.04
C LEU A 31 -11.28 18.68 -1.69
N GLN A 32 -10.11 18.12 -1.94
CA GLN A 32 -8.82 18.79 -1.76
C GLN A 32 -8.18 19.09 -3.12
N THR A 33 -7.52 20.24 -3.23
CA THR A 33 -6.70 20.56 -4.40
C THR A 33 -5.33 21.10 -3.99
N ASP A 34 -4.31 20.86 -4.81
CA ASP A 34 -3.00 21.50 -4.73
C ASP A 34 -2.54 21.95 -6.13
N GLY A 35 -1.31 22.46 -6.23
CA GLY A 35 -0.71 22.78 -7.53
C GLY A 35 -0.36 24.25 -7.69
N GLN A 36 0.84 24.63 -7.21
CA GLN A 36 1.37 26.00 -7.30
C GLN A 36 0.52 27.09 -6.61
N ILE A 37 -0.39 26.71 -5.71
CA ILE A 37 -1.12 27.63 -4.83
C ILE A 37 -0.14 28.28 -3.86
N LYS A 38 -0.16 29.62 -3.79
CA LYS A 38 0.82 30.43 -3.05
C LYS A 38 0.21 31.54 -2.21
N THR A 39 -1.01 31.95 -2.52
CA THR A 39 -1.63 33.17 -1.97
C THR A 39 -3.01 32.88 -1.40
N GLY A 40 -3.51 33.77 -0.55
CA GLY A 40 -4.90 33.71 -0.07
C GLY A 40 -5.90 33.84 -1.22
N ARG A 41 -5.55 34.56 -2.29
CA ARG A 41 -6.34 34.60 -3.52
C ARG A 41 -6.43 33.25 -4.21
N ASP A 42 -5.32 32.51 -4.34
CA ASP A 42 -5.35 31.17 -4.94
C ASP A 42 -6.23 30.22 -4.13
N VAL A 43 -6.18 30.31 -2.80
CA VAL A 43 -7.06 29.55 -1.90
C VAL A 43 -8.53 29.92 -2.10
N ALA A 44 -8.84 31.23 -2.18
CA ALA A 44 -10.20 31.68 -2.44
C ALA A 44 -10.73 31.13 -3.78
N MET A 45 -9.90 31.16 -4.83
CA MET A 45 -10.25 30.57 -6.13
C MET A 45 -10.52 29.06 -6.02
N ALA A 46 -9.70 28.32 -5.27
CA ALA A 46 -9.90 26.88 -5.06
C ALA A 46 -11.25 26.59 -4.39
N PHE A 47 -11.60 27.34 -3.34
CA PHE A 47 -12.89 27.19 -2.66
C PHE A 47 -14.06 27.55 -3.55
N LEU A 48 -14.00 28.69 -4.25
CA LEU A 48 -15.06 29.11 -5.19
C LEU A 48 -15.30 28.07 -6.30
N LEU A 49 -14.27 27.35 -6.73
CA LEU A 49 -14.37 26.27 -7.72
C LEU A 49 -14.80 24.91 -7.13
N GLY A 50 -14.90 24.79 -5.81
CA GLY A 50 -15.53 23.64 -5.16
C GLY A 50 -14.66 22.83 -4.19
N ALA A 51 -13.40 23.21 -3.97
CA ALA A 51 -12.55 22.63 -2.94
C ALA A 51 -13.01 23.03 -1.52
N GLU A 52 -12.59 22.24 -0.54
CA GLU A 52 -12.73 22.49 0.90
C GLU A 52 -11.38 22.51 1.61
N GLU A 53 -10.40 21.79 1.05
CA GLU A 53 -9.03 21.77 1.54
C GLU A 53 -8.05 22.17 0.44
N VAL A 54 -6.95 22.80 0.85
CA VAL A 54 -5.90 23.23 -0.07
C VAL A 54 -4.54 22.75 0.40
N GLY A 55 -3.88 21.96 -0.44
CA GLY A 55 -2.53 21.44 -0.22
C GLY A 55 -1.46 22.43 -0.66
N PHE A 56 -0.41 22.56 0.15
CA PHE A 56 0.75 23.40 -0.15
C PHE A 56 2.04 22.60 -0.06
N ALA A 57 2.90 22.71 -1.07
CA ALA A 57 4.20 22.06 -1.10
C ALA A 57 5.34 23.05 -1.34
N THR A 58 5.42 23.64 -2.55
CA THR A 58 6.57 24.48 -2.92
C THR A 58 6.69 25.77 -2.11
N ALA A 59 5.59 26.46 -1.83
CA ALA A 59 5.65 27.74 -1.11
C ALA A 59 6.18 27.58 0.34
N PRO A 60 5.70 26.61 1.14
CA PRO A 60 6.35 26.25 2.41
C PRO A 60 7.83 25.87 2.28
N LEU A 61 8.24 25.16 1.23
CA LEU A 61 9.67 24.87 1.01
C LEU A 61 10.48 26.15 0.79
N VAL A 62 9.92 27.15 0.09
CA VAL A 62 10.57 28.45 -0.14
C VAL A 62 10.70 29.24 1.16
N THR A 63 9.68 29.23 2.03
CA THR A 63 9.75 29.91 3.34
C THR A 63 10.78 29.26 4.26
N MET A 64 11.06 27.97 4.07
CA MET A 64 12.14 27.24 4.72
C MET A 64 13.52 27.41 4.05
N GLY A 65 13.64 28.22 2.98
CA GLY A 65 14.92 28.58 2.36
C GLY A 65 15.15 28.00 0.96
N CYS A 66 14.19 27.33 0.33
CA CYS A 66 14.34 26.84 -1.03
C CYS A 66 14.54 28.00 -2.01
N ILE A 67 15.69 28.02 -2.68
CA ILE A 67 16.04 29.02 -3.69
C ILE A 67 15.65 28.61 -5.13
N MET A 68 14.81 27.58 -5.28
CA MET A 68 14.30 27.11 -6.58
C MET A 68 15.39 26.74 -7.60
N MET A 69 16.51 26.16 -7.15
CA MET A 69 17.64 25.76 -8.00
C MET A 69 17.32 24.58 -8.94
N ARG A 70 16.28 23.79 -8.63
CA ARG A 70 15.82 22.62 -9.42
C ARG A 70 16.86 21.49 -9.59
N LYS A 71 17.77 21.35 -8.61
CA LYS A 71 18.76 20.25 -8.54
C LYS A 71 18.44 19.19 -7.47
N CYS A 72 17.16 19.08 -7.06
CA CYS A 72 16.74 18.17 -5.99
C CYS A 72 17.11 16.70 -6.28
N HIS A 73 17.05 16.29 -7.55
CA HIS A 73 17.38 14.93 -8.00
C HIS A 73 18.88 14.61 -8.01
N LEU A 74 19.76 15.60 -7.82
CA LEU A 74 21.22 15.41 -7.85
C LEU A 74 21.83 15.21 -6.46
N ASN A 75 21.02 15.23 -5.40
CA ASN A 75 21.49 15.19 -4.01
C ASN A 75 22.39 16.37 -3.60
N THR A 76 22.50 17.43 -4.42
CA THR A 76 23.39 18.59 -4.19
C THR A 76 22.63 19.86 -3.79
N CYS A 77 21.63 19.77 -2.91
CA CYS A 77 20.86 20.94 -2.49
C CYS A 77 21.76 21.88 -1.65
N PRO A 78 22.00 23.13 -2.07
CA PRO A 78 22.96 24.02 -1.39
C PRO A 78 22.45 24.55 -0.04
N VAL A 79 21.15 24.38 0.24
CA VAL A 79 20.46 24.89 1.44
C VAL A 79 19.92 23.75 2.32
N GLY A 80 20.41 22.52 2.11
CA GLY A 80 20.09 21.39 2.99
C GLY A 80 18.64 20.87 2.96
N ILE A 81 17.82 21.28 1.99
CA ILE A 81 16.40 20.86 1.91
C ILE A 81 16.23 19.48 1.25
N ALA A 82 16.70 19.32 0.01
CA ALA A 82 16.50 18.10 -0.78
C ALA A 82 17.84 17.38 -1.02
N THR A 83 18.44 16.88 0.07
CA THR A 83 19.72 16.16 0.07
C THR A 83 19.81 15.24 1.28
N GLN A 84 20.45 14.08 1.11
CA GLN A 84 20.81 13.14 2.17
C GLN A 84 22.27 13.28 2.61
N ASP A 85 23.06 14.13 1.92
CA ASP A 85 24.45 14.43 2.27
C ASP A 85 24.51 15.15 3.64
N PRO A 86 25.25 14.62 4.63
CA PRO A 86 25.33 15.24 5.96
C PRO A 86 25.86 16.68 5.95
N GLU A 87 26.91 16.98 5.18
CA GLU A 87 27.52 18.32 5.13
C GLU A 87 26.59 19.35 4.47
N LEU A 88 25.78 18.92 3.50
CA LEU A 88 24.77 19.79 2.89
C LEU A 88 23.56 19.96 3.79
N ARG A 89 23.15 18.93 4.53
CA ARG A 89 22.03 19.01 5.51
C ARG A 89 22.33 19.98 6.65
N GLU A 90 23.58 20.08 7.10
CA GLU A 90 24.01 21.08 8.10
C GLU A 90 23.75 22.53 7.66
N LYS A 91 23.58 22.78 6.35
CA LYS A 91 23.27 24.12 5.80
C LYS A 91 21.79 24.48 5.90
N PHE A 92 20.92 23.57 6.34
CA PHE A 92 19.50 23.85 6.53
C PHE A 92 19.29 24.82 7.69
N ASN A 93 18.67 25.96 7.40
CA ASN A 93 18.38 27.01 8.38
C ASN A 93 16.88 27.37 8.45
N GLY A 94 16.02 26.51 7.93
CA GLY A 94 14.57 26.72 7.97
C GLY A 94 14.02 26.58 9.40
N SER A 95 13.05 27.44 9.74
CA SER A 95 12.33 27.38 11.02
C SER A 95 10.86 27.03 10.79
N PRO A 96 10.24 26.19 11.66
CA PRO A 96 8.79 26.01 11.68
C PRO A 96 8.01 27.33 11.74
N ASP A 97 8.54 28.35 12.43
CA ASP A 97 7.91 29.67 12.56
C ASP A 97 7.74 30.36 11.19
N HIS A 98 8.66 30.14 10.24
CA HIS A 98 8.53 30.70 8.90
C HIS A 98 7.34 30.10 8.14
N VAL A 99 7.09 28.80 8.34
CA VAL A 99 5.95 28.10 7.74
C VAL A 99 4.64 28.57 8.38
N VAL A 100 4.62 28.66 9.72
CA VAL A 100 3.47 29.16 10.49
C VAL A 100 3.12 30.60 10.06
N ASN A 101 4.11 31.50 10.01
CA ASN A 101 3.91 32.89 9.60
C ASN A 101 3.38 32.99 8.16
N TYR A 102 3.92 32.18 7.24
CA TYR A 102 3.42 32.12 5.87
C TYR A 102 1.94 31.73 5.82
N PHE A 103 1.53 30.70 6.55
CA PHE A 103 0.11 30.29 6.57
C PHE A 103 -0.78 31.33 7.24
N PHE A 104 -0.31 32.05 8.27
CA PHE A 104 -1.05 33.19 8.82
C PHE A 104 -1.27 34.29 7.77
N MET A 105 -0.25 34.61 6.97
CA MET A 105 -0.38 35.61 5.90
C MET A 105 -1.38 35.18 4.82
N VAL A 106 -1.31 33.91 4.38
CA VAL A 106 -2.25 33.35 3.40
C VAL A 106 -3.69 33.37 3.96
N ALA A 107 -3.86 32.96 5.22
CA ALA A 107 -5.16 32.97 5.88
C ALA A 107 -5.71 34.40 6.05
N GLU A 108 -4.87 35.36 6.41
CA GLU A 108 -5.28 36.76 6.57
C GLU A 108 -5.70 37.38 5.23
N GLU A 109 -4.95 37.11 4.16
CA GLU A 109 -5.33 37.54 2.81
C GLU A 109 -6.67 36.92 2.38
N LEU A 110 -6.87 35.61 2.61
CA LEU A 110 -8.14 34.94 2.36
C LEU A 110 -9.29 35.59 3.14
N ARG A 111 -9.10 35.87 4.44
CA ARG A 111 -10.12 36.54 5.28
C ARG A 111 -10.46 37.93 4.75
N GLY A 112 -9.47 38.67 4.26
CA GLY A 112 -9.70 39.95 3.58
C GLY A 112 -10.61 39.80 2.36
N ILE A 113 -10.32 38.82 1.49
CA ILE A 113 -11.15 38.53 0.31
C ILE A 113 -12.56 38.10 0.71
N MET A 114 -12.70 37.23 1.71
CA MET A 114 -14.00 36.81 2.24
C MET A 114 -14.82 38.00 2.74
N ALA A 115 -14.19 38.92 3.48
CA ALA A 115 -14.85 40.13 3.98
C ALA A 115 -15.32 41.04 2.83
N GLU A 116 -14.52 41.21 1.77
CA GLU A 116 -14.91 41.96 0.57
C GLU A 116 -16.11 41.32 -0.16
N LEU A 117 -16.20 39.99 -0.17
CA LEU A 117 -17.33 39.24 -0.72
C LEU A 117 -18.55 39.18 0.22
N GLY A 118 -18.42 39.68 1.46
CA GLY A 118 -19.49 39.62 2.47
C GLY A 118 -19.72 38.22 3.05
N ILE A 119 -18.70 37.37 3.04
CA ILE A 119 -18.76 35.97 3.46
C ILE A 119 -18.07 35.78 4.80
N SER A 120 -18.69 35.02 5.70
CA SER A 120 -18.20 34.84 7.08
C SER A 120 -17.52 33.50 7.32
N THR A 121 -17.81 32.49 6.50
CA THR A 121 -17.27 31.13 6.65
C THR A 121 -16.73 30.57 5.34
N VAL A 122 -15.77 29.65 5.41
CA VAL A 122 -15.20 29.01 4.19
C VAL A 122 -16.27 28.20 3.46
N ASN A 123 -17.17 27.52 4.18
CA ASN A 123 -18.24 26.72 3.57
C ASN A 123 -19.18 27.57 2.68
N GLU A 124 -19.39 28.84 3.02
CA GLU A 124 -20.14 29.79 2.20
C GLU A 124 -19.45 30.15 0.88
N LEU A 125 -18.13 29.92 0.73
CA LEU A 125 -17.41 30.07 -0.55
C LEU A 125 -17.53 28.85 -1.45
N VAL A 126 -17.70 27.65 -0.87
CA VAL A 126 -17.51 26.39 -1.60
C VAL A 126 -18.46 26.30 -2.80
N GLY A 127 -17.89 26.23 -4.00
CA GLY A 127 -18.64 26.10 -5.26
C GLY A 127 -19.37 27.37 -5.72
N ARG A 128 -19.15 28.53 -5.08
CA ARG A 128 -19.78 29.81 -5.42
C ARG A 128 -19.12 30.51 -6.62
N VAL A 129 -19.04 29.81 -7.74
CA VAL A 129 -18.50 30.35 -9.00
C VAL A 129 -19.25 31.60 -9.51
N ASP A 130 -20.48 31.83 -9.03
CA ASP A 130 -21.25 33.05 -9.28
C ASP A 130 -20.59 34.33 -8.73
N LEU A 131 -19.67 34.21 -7.79
CA LEU A 131 -18.90 35.32 -7.23
C LEU A 131 -17.66 35.70 -8.09
N LEU A 132 -17.37 34.94 -9.14
CA LEU A 132 -16.22 35.19 -10.01
C LEU A 132 -16.55 36.21 -11.12
N GLU A 133 -15.84 37.35 -11.14
CA GLU A 133 -15.90 38.29 -12.27
C GLU A 133 -14.99 37.84 -13.42
N THR A 134 -15.59 37.26 -14.46
CA THR A 134 -14.84 36.60 -15.56
C THR A 134 -14.75 37.45 -16.83
N LYS A 135 -15.54 38.54 -16.93
CA LYS A 135 -15.64 39.41 -18.12
C LYS A 135 -14.29 39.94 -18.61
N LYS A 136 -13.44 40.40 -17.69
CA LYS A 136 -12.11 40.94 -18.02
C LYS A 136 -11.16 39.87 -18.55
N ALA A 137 -11.23 38.65 -18.01
CA ALA A 137 -10.40 37.53 -18.44
C ALA A 137 -10.81 37.03 -19.83
N ILE A 138 -12.11 36.93 -20.10
CA ILE A 138 -12.65 36.51 -21.41
C ILE A 138 -12.34 37.55 -22.50
N ALA A 139 -12.39 38.85 -22.18
CA ALA A 139 -12.08 39.92 -23.12
C ALA A 139 -10.57 40.05 -23.44
N HIS A 140 -9.69 39.32 -22.74
CA HIS A 140 -8.26 39.40 -22.95
C HIS A 140 -7.85 38.77 -24.29
N TRP A 141 -6.94 39.41 -25.04
CA TRP A 141 -6.58 38.97 -26.40
C TRP A 141 -5.98 37.55 -26.45
N LYS A 142 -5.26 37.12 -25.41
CA LYS A 142 -4.74 35.73 -25.29
C LYS A 142 -5.81 34.69 -24.97
N ALA A 143 -6.99 35.12 -24.50
CA ALA A 143 -8.12 34.24 -24.23
C ALA A 143 -8.98 34.01 -25.47
N LYS A 144 -8.64 34.63 -26.61
CA LYS A 144 -9.39 34.45 -27.87
C LYS A 144 -9.38 32.97 -28.28
N GLY A 145 -10.56 32.35 -28.27
CA GLY A 145 -10.76 30.94 -28.58
C GLY A 145 -10.84 30.01 -27.37
N LEU A 146 -10.77 30.53 -26.13
CA LEU A 146 -11.03 29.77 -24.92
C LEU A 146 -12.49 29.91 -24.50
N ASP A 147 -13.12 28.79 -24.14
CA ASP A 147 -14.45 28.75 -23.53
C ASP A 147 -14.30 28.24 -22.09
N PHE A 148 -14.64 29.08 -21.12
CA PHE A 148 -14.58 28.77 -19.70
C PHE A 148 -15.95 28.44 -19.10
N THR A 149 -17.01 28.39 -19.93
CA THR A 149 -18.38 28.14 -19.48
C THR A 149 -18.47 26.90 -18.60
N SER A 150 -17.82 25.80 -19.00
CA SER A 150 -17.87 24.53 -18.25
C SER A 150 -17.30 24.63 -16.84
N ILE A 151 -16.31 25.48 -16.60
CA ILE A 151 -15.68 25.65 -15.27
C ILE A 151 -16.49 26.62 -14.41
N LEU A 152 -17.07 27.64 -15.04
CA LEU A 152 -17.70 28.78 -14.35
C LEU A 152 -19.21 28.64 -14.20
N THR A 153 -19.78 27.53 -14.65
CA THR A 153 -21.20 27.23 -14.45
C THR A 153 -21.41 26.67 -13.03
N PRO A 154 -22.34 27.23 -12.24
CA PRO A 154 -22.71 26.67 -10.95
C PRO A 154 -23.14 25.21 -11.08
N ALA A 155 -22.80 24.40 -10.07
CA ALA A 155 -23.19 23.00 -10.06
C ALA A 155 -24.72 22.83 -10.09
N GLU A 156 -25.20 21.92 -10.92
CA GLU A 156 -26.63 21.65 -11.09
C GLU A 156 -27.15 20.77 -9.95
N ILE A 157 -28.08 21.29 -9.15
CA ILE A 157 -28.80 20.52 -8.12
C ILE A 157 -29.99 19.81 -8.79
N VAL A 158 -29.84 18.51 -9.01
CA VAL A 158 -30.88 17.66 -9.63
C VAL A 158 -31.81 17.04 -8.59
N TYR A 159 -31.27 16.67 -7.42
CA TYR A 159 -32.02 16.00 -6.35
C TYR A 159 -32.25 16.94 -5.17
N GLU A 160 -33.44 16.92 -4.59
CA GLU A 160 -33.76 17.68 -3.38
C GLU A 160 -32.85 17.25 -2.21
N GLY A 161 -32.39 18.23 -1.41
CA GLY A 161 -31.47 17.99 -0.30
C GLY A 161 -30.02 17.69 -0.69
N THR A 162 -29.61 18.02 -1.93
CA THR A 162 -28.21 17.92 -2.35
C THR A 162 -27.39 19.05 -1.73
N GLU A 163 -26.33 18.69 -1.00
CA GLU A 163 -25.35 19.62 -0.44
C GLU A 163 -24.17 19.83 -1.40
N VAL A 164 -23.50 20.99 -1.29
CA VAL A 164 -22.38 21.39 -2.17
C VAL A 164 -21.00 21.24 -1.53
N TYR A 165 -20.95 20.85 -0.26
CA TYR A 165 -19.72 20.57 0.50
C TYR A 165 -19.93 19.36 1.43
N HIS A 166 -18.89 18.90 2.12
CA HIS A 166 -18.96 17.74 3.02
C HIS A 166 -19.84 18.04 4.24
N THR A 167 -20.87 17.21 4.45
CA THR A 167 -21.81 17.37 5.58
C THR A 167 -22.07 16.08 6.34
N ARG A 168 -21.62 14.93 5.82
CA ARG A 168 -21.79 13.63 6.46
C ARG A 168 -20.69 12.66 6.07
N ASP A 169 -20.35 11.81 7.03
CA ASP A 169 -19.43 10.70 6.80
C ASP A 169 -20.07 9.60 5.93
N GLN A 170 -19.23 8.73 5.38
CA GLN A 170 -19.66 7.54 4.67
C GLN A 170 -19.83 6.35 5.62
N ASP A 171 -20.95 5.65 5.47
CA ASP A 171 -21.14 4.34 6.11
C ASP A 171 -20.53 3.25 5.23
N HIS A 172 -19.41 2.69 5.70
CA HIS A 172 -18.70 1.59 5.05
C HIS A 172 -19.16 0.19 5.53
N ALA A 173 -20.21 0.13 6.37
CA ALA A 173 -20.75 -1.09 6.98
C ALA A 173 -19.70 -1.90 7.78
N LEU A 174 -18.74 -1.21 8.41
CA LEU A 174 -17.64 -1.84 9.16
C LEU A 174 -18.13 -2.62 10.38
N GLU A 175 -19.30 -2.29 10.92
CA GLU A 175 -19.95 -3.00 12.02
C GLU A 175 -20.24 -4.47 11.70
N LYS A 176 -20.25 -4.86 10.42
CA LYS A 176 -20.46 -6.24 9.95
C LYS A 176 -19.16 -7.01 9.74
N ALA A 177 -18.00 -6.39 9.97
CA ALA A 177 -16.71 -7.04 9.78
C ALA A 177 -16.53 -8.21 10.77
N LEU A 178 -16.01 -9.34 10.27
CA LEU A 178 -15.73 -10.54 11.06
C LEU A 178 -14.79 -10.24 12.25
N ASP A 179 -13.87 -9.28 12.07
CA ASP A 179 -12.94 -8.85 13.11
C ASP A 179 -13.60 -8.39 14.40
N HIS A 180 -14.84 -7.89 14.40
CA HIS A 180 -15.54 -7.57 15.65
C HIS A 180 -15.72 -8.80 16.54
N ILE A 181 -15.97 -9.97 15.93
CA ILE A 181 -16.07 -11.25 16.64
C ILE A 181 -14.67 -11.68 17.10
N LEU A 182 -13.68 -11.60 16.22
CA LEU A 182 -12.30 -12.00 16.53
C LEU A 182 -11.70 -11.16 17.68
N ILE A 183 -11.87 -9.83 17.66
CA ILE A 183 -11.43 -8.91 18.72
C ILE A 183 -12.11 -9.25 20.04
N LYS A 184 -13.42 -9.53 20.03
CA LYS A 184 -14.14 -9.90 21.25
C LYS A 184 -13.61 -11.18 21.87
N GLN A 185 -13.28 -12.18 21.05
CA GLN A 185 -12.73 -13.45 21.53
C GLN A 185 -11.25 -13.34 21.93
N ALA A 186 -10.49 -12.47 21.27
CA ALA A 186 -9.08 -12.19 21.58
C ALA A 186 -8.87 -11.30 22.81
N LYS A 187 -9.95 -10.87 23.49
CA LYS A 187 -9.88 -9.98 24.66
C LYS A 187 -8.88 -10.44 25.75
N PRO A 188 -8.78 -11.73 26.13
CA PRO A 188 -7.77 -12.17 27.11
C PRO A 188 -6.33 -11.94 26.66
N ALA A 189 -6.04 -12.11 25.37
CA ALA A 189 -4.73 -11.81 24.79
C ALA A 189 -4.44 -10.30 24.80
N LEU A 190 -5.43 -9.48 24.47
CA LEU A 190 -5.29 -8.02 24.40
C LEU A 190 -5.10 -7.39 25.79
N GLU A 191 -5.78 -7.91 26.82
CA GLU A 191 -5.72 -7.33 28.17
C GLU A 191 -4.58 -7.91 29.01
N ASN A 192 -4.30 -9.21 28.87
CA ASN A 192 -3.40 -9.94 29.78
C ASN A 192 -2.22 -10.63 29.07
N GLY A 193 -2.16 -10.62 27.74
CA GLY A 193 -1.15 -11.36 26.98
C GLY A 193 -1.33 -12.88 27.02
N GLU A 194 -2.53 -13.37 27.35
CA GLU A 194 -2.85 -14.80 27.39
C GLU A 194 -2.91 -15.42 25.99
N LYS A 195 -2.53 -16.70 25.86
CA LYS A 195 -2.70 -17.43 24.61
C LYS A 195 -4.17 -17.73 24.34
N VAL A 196 -4.65 -17.39 23.16
CA VAL A 196 -6.04 -17.56 22.73
C VAL A 196 -6.08 -18.32 21.40
N PHE A 197 -6.95 -19.32 21.33
CA PHE A 197 -7.29 -20.03 20.10
C PHE A 197 -8.74 -19.72 19.72
N ILE A 198 -8.97 -19.30 18.48
CA ILE A 198 -10.26 -18.91 17.93
C ILE A 198 -10.52 -19.76 16.69
N GLU A 199 -11.70 -20.38 16.60
CA GLU A 199 -12.14 -21.07 15.40
C GLU A 199 -13.40 -20.40 14.84
N SER A 200 -13.43 -20.15 13.53
CA SER A 200 -14.53 -19.46 12.86
C SER A 200 -14.69 -19.87 11.40
N GLU A 201 -15.89 -19.68 10.86
CA GLU A 201 -16.14 -19.82 9.42
C GLU A 201 -15.75 -18.53 8.70
N VAL A 202 -15.24 -18.67 7.47
CA VAL A 202 -14.95 -17.53 6.59
C VAL A 202 -15.56 -17.76 5.21
N ILE A 203 -16.18 -16.72 4.67
CA ILE A 203 -16.71 -16.69 3.31
C ILE A 203 -16.15 -15.48 2.55
N ASN A 204 -16.19 -15.53 1.22
CA ASN A 204 -15.47 -14.57 0.37
C ASN A 204 -15.88 -13.09 0.54
N ILE A 205 -17.04 -12.80 1.15
CA ILE A 205 -17.47 -11.44 1.49
C ILE A 205 -16.76 -10.89 2.73
N ASN A 206 -16.18 -11.76 3.57
CA ASN A 206 -15.33 -11.40 4.69
C ASN A 206 -13.97 -10.95 4.15
N ARG A 207 -13.84 -9.66 3.92
CA ARG A 207 -12.62 -9.02 3.42
C ARG A 207 -11.80 -8.47 4.59
N VAL A 208 -10.49 -8.38 4.39
CA VAL A 208 -9.57 -7.68 5.31
C VAL A 208 -9.57 -8.31 6.72
N VAL A 209 -9.81 -9.62 6.79
CA VAL A 209 -9.93 -10.37 8.05
C VAL A 209 -8.61 -10.36 8.81
N GLY A 210 -8.66 -9.99 10.09
CA GLY A 210 -7.52 -9.89 10.99
C GLY A 210 -6.88 -8.50 11.07
N THR A 211 -7.23 -7.56 10.18
CA THR A 211 -6.61 -6.24 10.14
C THR A 211 -7.05 -5.34 11.29
N MET A 212 -8.34 -5.32 11.64
CA MET A 212 -8.79 -4.53 12.80
C MET A 212 -8.27 -5.15 14.09
N LEU A 213 -8.20 -6.48 14.16
CA LEU A 213 -7.55 -7.17 15.27
C LEU A 213 -6.07 -6.79 15.39
N SER A 214 -5.34 -6.76 14.28
CA SER A 214 -3.94 -6.34 14.24
C SER A 214 -3.77 -4.92 14.81
N HIS A 215 -4.64 -3.99 14.43
CA HIS A 215 -4.67 -2.65 15.02
C HIS A 215 -4.91 -2.69 16.54
N LYS A 216 -5.84 -3.53 17.02
CA LYS A 216 -6.10 -3.69 18.46
C LYS A 216 -4.94 -4.28 19.22
N VAL A 217 -4.17 -5.19 18.62
CA VAL A 217 -2.92 -5.70 19.22
C VAL A 217 -1.90 -4.57 19.35
N ALA A 218 -1.69 -3.80 18.29
CA ALA A 218 -0.75 -2.67 18.31
C ALA A 218 -1.16 -1.60 19.34
N GLU A 219 -2.45 -1.27 19.42
CA GLU A 219 -3.02 -0.33 20.39
C GLU A 219 -2.84 -0.83 21.84
N ALA A 220 -3.25 -2.07 22.13
CA ALA A 220 -3.20 -2.64 23.48
C ALA A 220 -1.77 -2.77 24.03
N THR A 221 -0.78 -2.94 23.14
CA THR A 221 0.62 -3.14 23.50
C THR A 221 1.48 -1.89 23.35
N ASN A 222 0.89 -0.74 22.98
CA ASN A 222 1.61 0.49 22.62
C ASN A 222 2.75 0.22 21.59
N GLY A 223 2.49 -0.66 20.62
CA GLY A 223 3.43 -1.03 19.57
C GLY A 223 4.49 -2.08 19.95
N ALA A 224 4.50 -2.60 21.18
CA ALA A 224 5.41 -3.69 21.56
C ALA A 224 5.03 -5.05 20.95
N LEU A 225 3.77 -5.20 20.54
CA LEU A 225 3.15 -6.41 19.99
C LEU A 225 3.14 -7.58 20.99
N LEU A 226 2.68 -8.74 20.54
CA LEU A 226 2.53 -9.93 21.38
C LEU A 226 3.59 -10.98 21.03
N PRO A 227 3.95 -11.88 21.97
CA PRO A 227 4.73 -13.07 21.65
C PRO A 227 4.08 -13.90 20.53
N GLU A 228 4.90 -14.64 19.79
CA GLU A 228 4.44 -15.48 18.68
C GLU A 228 3.34 -16.47 19.11
N ASP A 229 2.36 -16.68 18.24
CA ASP A 229 1.21 -17.56 18.46
C ASP A 229 0.39 -17.23 19.73
N THR A 230 0.43 -15.98 20.21
CA THR A 230 -0.44 -15.54 21.32
C THR A 230 -1.91 -15.55 20.90
N ILE A 231 -2.23 -15.12 19.67
CA ILE A 231 -3.58 -15.22 19.11
C ILE A 231 -3.53 -16.12 17.88
N HIS A 232 -4.10 -17.31 17.97
CA HIS A 232 -4.22 -18.24 16.85
C HIS A 232 -5.67 -18.28 16.37
N ILE A 233 -5.90 -17.93 15.11
CA ILE A 233 -7.22 -17.91 14.48
C ILE A 233 -7.24 -18.99 13.40
N LYS A 234 -8.03 -20.03 13.61
CA LYS A 234 -8.36 -21.02 12.59
C LYS A 234 -9.65 -20.61 11.87
N LEU A 235 -9.56 -20.47 10.56
CA LEU A 235 -10.68 -20.16 9.68
C LEU A 235 -10.96 -21.37 8.77
N ASN A 236 -12.23 -21.73 8.63
CA ASN A 236 -12.66 -22.76 7.69
C ASN A 236 -13.48 -22.09 6.56
N GLY A 237 -13.14 -22.36 5.30
CA GLY A 237 -13.85 -21.83 4.14
C GLY A 237 -13.00 -20.96 3.19
N SER A 238 -13.63 -20.00 2.51
CA SER A 238 -12.97 -19.19 1.47
C SER A 238 -12.80 -17.76 1.95
N ALA A 239 -11.56 -17.32 2.17
CA ALA A 239 -11.27 -15.98 2.64
C ALA A 239 -11.42 -14.94 1.52
N GLY A 240 -12.06 -13.82 1.83
CA GLY A 240 -12.14 -12.68 0.93
C GLY A 240 -10.81 -11.97 0.73
N GLN A 241 -10.87 -10.91 -0.07
CA GLN A 241 -9.73 -10.06 -0.43
C GLN A 241 -8.98 -9.52 0.80
N SER A 242 -7.66 -9.45 0.72
CA SER A 242 -6.78 -8.87 1.76
C SER A 242 -6.82 -9.60 3.12
N LEU A 243 -6.99 -10.92 3.14
CA LEU A 243 -6.81 -11.74 4.34
C LEU A 243 -5.47 -11.42 5.03
N GLY A 244 -5.48 -11.10 6.32
CA GLY A 244 -4.27 -10.85 7.09
C GLY A 244 -3.47 -9.62 6.65
N ALA A 245 -4.13 -8.62 6.05
CA ALA A 245 -3.44 -7.39 5.70
C ALA A 245 -2.91 -6.67 6.95
N TRP A 246 -1.64 -6.29 6.93
CA TRP A 246 -0.91 -5.69 8.06
C TRP A 246 -0.97 -6.50 9.36
N LEU A 247 -1.01 -7.84 9.27
CA LEU A 247 -1.07 -8.69 10.46
C LEU A 247 0.19 -8.52 11.33
N ALA A 248 -0.03 -8.17 12.59
CA ALA A 248 1.02 -7.88 13.57
C ALA A 248 1.62 -9.17 14.17
N THR A 249 2.86 -9.05 14.66
CA THR A 249 3.53 -10.09 15.45
C THR A 249 2.65 -10.58 16.60
N GLY A 250 2.63 -11.90 16.77
CA GLY A 250 1.85 -12.60 17.78
C GLY A 250 0.45 -13.01 17.34
N VAL A 251 0.03 -12.65 16.13
CA VAL A 251 -1.19 -13.15 15.51
C VAL A 251 -0.85 -14.16 14.41
N THR A 252 -1.48 -15.32 14.50
CA THR A 252 -1.40 -16.41 13.52
C THR A 252 -2.78 -16.64 12.94
N ILE A 253 -2.91 -16.56 11.61
CA ILE A 253 -4.14 -16.92 10.90
C ILE A 253 -3.86 -18.18 10.08
N GLU A 254 -4.62 -19.22 10.38
CA GLU A 254 -4.64 -20.49 9.69
C GLU A 254 -5.96 -20.61 8.93
N VAL A 255 -5.91 -20.94 7.64
CA VAL A 255 -7.09 -21.15 6.80
C VAL A 255 -7.07 -22.56 6.24
N GLU A 256 -8.05 -23.36 6.62
CA GLU A 256 -8.39 -24.62 5.98
C GLU A 256 -9.44 -24.34 4.88
N GLY A 257 -8.96 -24.20 3.65
CA GLY A 257 -9.74 -23.65 2.54
C GLY A 257 -8.90 -22.95 1.48
N ASP A 258 -9.37 -21.80 1.00
CA ASP A 258 -8.72 -20.98 -0.01
C ASP A 258 -8.80 -19.47 0.34
N ALA A 259 -8.10 -18.62 -0.42
CA ALA A 259 -8.19 -17.17 -0.24
C ALA A 259 -8.11 -16.40 -1.57
N ASN A 260 -8.74 -15.23 -1.60
CA ASN A 260 -8.72 -14.33 -2.76
C ASN A 260 -7.42 -13.50 -2.83
N ASP A 261 -7.38 -12.41 -3.62
CA ASP A 261 -6.15 -11.61 -3.81
C ASP A 261 -5.71 -10.89 -2.52
N TYR A 262 -4.44 -10.44 -2.53
CA TYR A 262 -3.81 -9.62 -1.50
C TYR A 262 -3.64 -10.28 -0.13
N VAL A 263 -3.61 -11.62 -0.05
CA VAL A 263 -3.27 -12.33 1.19
C VAL A 263 -1.95 -11.79 1.75
N GLY A 264 -1.95 -11.38 3.01
CA GLY A 264 -0.78 -10.82 3.68
C GLY A 264 -0.29 -9.50 3.10
N LYS A 265 -1.14 -8.71 2.44
CA LYS A 265 -0.78 -7.35 1.99
C LYS A 265 -0.20 -6.54 3.15
N GLY A 266 1.04 -6.07 2.98
CA GLY A 266 1.76 -5.33 4.01
C GLY A 266 1.98 -6.12 5.31
N LEU A 267 2.15 -7.45 5.24
CA LEU A 267 2.39 -8.29 6.42
C LEU A 267 3.48 -7.67 7.33
N SER A 268 3.19 -7.64 8.63
CA SER A 268 3.94 -6.86 9.62
C SER A 268 4.28 -7.70 10.86
N GLY A 269 4.75 -8.93 10.63
CA GLY A 269 5.27 -9.82 11.67
C GLY A 269 4.33 -10.97 12.06
N GLY A 270 3.07 -10.93 11.63
CA GLY A 270 2.14 -12.04 11.82
C GLY A 270 2.49 -13.28 10.99
N LYS A 271 1.81 -14.40 11.27
CA LYS A 271 1.97 -15.68 10.57
C LYS A 271 0.71 -16.03 9.80
N LEU A 272 0.86 -16.40 8.53
CA LEU A 272 -0.23 -16.83 7.65
C LEU A 272 -0.02 -18.27 7.20
N ILE A 273 -1.05 -19.09 7.32
CA ILE A 273 -1.02 -20.48 6.91
C ILE A 273 -2.30 -20.73 6.10
N VAL A 274 -2.18 -21.19 4.84
CA VAL A 274 -3.34 -21.54 4.01
C VAL A 274 -3.09 -22.89 3.38
N TYR A 275 -4.05 -23.80 3.52
CA TYR A 275 -4.02 -25.13 2.93
C TYR A 275 -5.43 -25.61 2.59
N PRO A 276 -5.60 -26.48 1.59
CA PRO A 276 -6.93 -26.95 1.21
C PRO A 276 -7.54 -27.87 2.29
N PRO A 277 -8.88 -27.98 2.36
CA PRO A 277 -9.55 -28.87 3.31
C PRO A 277 -8.98 -30.28 3.28
N LYS A 278 -8.82 -30.92 4.45
CA LYS A 278 -8.17 -32.25 4.54
C LYS A 278 -8.87 -33.35 3.72
N GLU A 279 -10.16 -33.18 3.44
CA GLU A 279 -10.97 -34.08 2.63
C GLU A 279 -10.86 -33.83 1.11
N SER A 280 -10.09 -32.82 0.70
CA SER A 280 -9.85 -32.51 -0.72
C SER A 280 -9.14 -33.68 -1.41
N SER A 281 -9.63 -34.02 -2.61
CA SER A 281 -9.09 -35.13 -3.41
C SER A 281 -8.14 -34.69 -4.53
N PHE A 282 -8.05 -33.38 -4.80
CA PHE A 282 -7.13 -32.83 -5.79
C PHE A 282 -5.73 -32.65 -5.22
N ARG A 283 -4.73 -32.56 -6.12
CA ARG A 283 -3.34 -32.28 -5.78
C ARG A 283 -3.15 -30.78 -5.54
N PRO A 284 -2.84 -30.33 -4.30
CA PRO A 284 -2.76 -28.90 -4.01
C PRO A 284 -1.71 -28.18 -4.86
N GLU A 285 -0.58 -28.83 -5.14
CA GLU A 285 0.54 -28.30 -5.92
C GLU A 285 0.24 -28.13 -7.42
N GLU A 286 -0.94 -28.56 -7.89
CA GLU A 286 -1.42 -28.37 -9.27
C GLU A 286 -2.60 -27.40 -9.35
N ASN A 287 -3.02 -26.79 -8.23
CA ASN A 287 -4.24 -26.01 -8.15
C ASN A 287 -4.03 -24.65 -7.47
N ILE A 288 -4.77 -23.64 -7.95
CA ILE A 288 -4.77 -22.30 -7.36
C ILE A 288 -5.40 -22.37 -5.97
N LEU A 289 -4.63 -21.95 -4.97
CA LEU A 289 -5.05 -21.83 -3.57
C LEU A 289 -5.32 -20.38 -3.19
N ILE A 290 -4.49 -19.47 -3.68
CA ILE A 290 -4.54 -18.05 -3.34
C ILE A 290 -4.45 -17.14 -4.57
N GLY A 291 -5.07 -15.97 -4.49
CA GLY A 291 -5.15 -15.02 -5.59
C GLY A 291 -3.85 -14.28 -5.91
N ASN A 292 -4.00 -13.10 -6.50
CA ASN A 292 -2.91 -12.26 -7.00
C ASN A 292 -2.31 -11.37 -5.90
N VAL A 293 -1.11 -10.84 -6.18
CA VAL A 293 -0.48 -9.75 -5.41
C VAL A 293 -0.37 -10.07 -3.91
N VAL A 294 -0.09 -11.34 -3.62
CA VAL A 294 0.12 -11.89 -2.27
C VAL A 294 1.40 -11.29 -1.69
N LEU A 295 1.37 -10.95 -0.40
CA LEU A 295 2.48 -10.32 0.35
C LEU A 295 2.96 -8.99 -0.24
N TYR A 296 2.04 -8.23 -0.87
CA TYR A 296 2.35 -6.93 -1.44
C TYR A 296 3.01 -6.00 -0.43
N GLY A 297 4.28 -5.63 -0.66
CA GLY A 297 4.98 -4.66 0.18
C GLY A 297 5.33 -5.15 1.59
N ALA A 298 5.27 -6.46 1.87
CA ALA A 298 5.40 -6.99 3.24
C ALA A 298 6.75 -6.65 3.90
N THR A 299 6.77 -6.33 5.20
CA THR A 299 7.98 -5.84 5.91
C THR A 299 8.41 -6.67 7.12
N SER A 300 7.68 -7.73 7.47
CA SER A 300 8.14 -8.86 8.29
C SER A 300 7.04 -9.92 8.41
N GLY A 301 7.33 -11.07 8.99
CA GLY A 301 6.36 -12.15 9.23
C GLY A 301 6.59 -13.36 8.33
N GLU A 302 5.77 -14.38 8.54
CA GLU A 302 5.91 -15.69 7.87
C GLU A 302 4.63 -16.11 7.18
N ALA A 303 4.75 -16.78 6.03
CA ALA A 303 3.62 -17.26 5.27
C ALA A 303 3.86 -18.64 4.65
N TYR A 304 2.92 -19.56 4.80
CA TYR A 304 3.03 -20.95 4.36
C TYR A 304 1.78 -21.34 3.57
N PHE A 305 1.93 -21.64 2.28
CA PHE A 305 0.83 -21.80 1.34
C PHE A 305 0.92 -23.13 0.58
N ARG A 306 0.00 -24.06 0.87
CA ARG A 306 -0.03 -25.41 0.24
C ARG A 306 -0.82 -25.41 -1.05
N GLY A 307 -0.25 -24.81 -2.08
CA GLY A 307 -0.80 -24.77 -3.44
C GLY A 307 -0.20 -23.65 -4.26
N ILE A 308 -0.88 -23.25 -5.34
CA ILE A 308 -0.40 -22.26 -6.29
C ILE A 308 -0.98 -20.88 -5.98
N ALA A 309 -0.14 -19.84 -5.99
CA ALA A 309 -0.60 -18.44 -6.07
C ALA A 309 -0.78 -18.01 -7.52
N ALA A 310 -1.71 -17.09 -7.77
CA ALA A 310 -1.82 -16.44 -9.07
C ALA A 310 -0.65 -15.44 -9.30
N GLU A 311 -0.93 -14.32 -9.95
CA GLU A 311 0.09 -13.41 -10.46
C GLU A 311 0.72 -12.53 -9.35
N ARG A 312 1.96 -12.07 -9.56
CA ARG A 312 2.64 -11.08 -8.69
C ARG A 312 2.81 -11.51 -7.24
N PHE A 313 3.10 -12.78 -7.00
CA PHE A 313 3.46 -13.28 -5.69
C PHE A 313 4.71 -12.55 -5.14
N CYS A 314 4.66 -12.08 -3.89
CA CYS A 314 5.74 -11.34 -3.23
C CYS A 314 6.18 -10.04 -3.94
N VAL A 315 5.29 -9.39 -4.70
CA VAL A 315 5.60 -8.10 -5.31
C VAL A 315 5.94 -7.05 -4.23
N ARG A 316 7.09 -6.40 -4.37
CA ARG A 316 7.63 -5.46 -3.38
C ARG A 316 7.85 -6.03 -1.97
N ASN A 317 7.97 -7.35 -1.81
CA ASN A 317 8.32 -7.93 -0.51
C ASN A 317 9.65 -7.31 -0.02
N SER A 318 9.64 -6.83 1.22
CA SER A 318 10.70 -6.06 1.86
C SER A 318 11.19 -6.71 3.15
N GLY A 319 10.66 -7.88 3.55
CA GLY A 319 11.10 -8.54 4.78
C GLY A 319 10.33 -9.77 5.23
N ALA A 320 9.26 -10.19 4.55
CA ALA A 320 8.54 -11.41 4.92
C ALA A 320 9.22 -12.68 4.40
N HIS A 321 9.04 -13.77 5.14
CA HIS A 321 9.44 -15.11 4.75
C HIS A 321 8.22 -15.87 4.22
N ALA A 322 8.35 -16.54 3.08
CA ALA A 322 7.22 -17.25 2.47
C ALA A 322 7.64 -18.57 1.85
N VAL A 323 6.79 -19.59 1.97
CA VAL A 323 6.92 -20.87 1.26
C VAL A 323 5.63 -21.17 0.51
N ILE A 324 5.74 -21.52 -0.76
CA ILE A 324 4.60 -21.83 -1.63
C ILE A 324 4.95 -22.94 -2.64
N GLU A 325 3.94 -23.60 -3.22
CA GLU A 325 4.11 -24.76 -4.09
C GLU A 325 3.99 -24.43 -5.59
N GLY A 326 3.78 -23.17 -5.94
CA GLY A 326 3.81 -22.68 -7.31
C GLY A 326 3.29 -21.25 -7.40
N ILE A 327 3.66 -20.53 -8.46
CA ILE A 327 3.24 -19.14 -8.66
C ILE A 327 2.99 -18.81 -10.15
N GLY A 328 2.14 -17.82 -10.41
CA GLY A 328 1.94 -17.22 -11.74
C GLY A 328 3.11 -16.34 -12.21
N ASP A 329 2.86 -15.48 -13.21
CA ASP A 329 3.86 -14.53 -13.73
C ASP A 329 4.20 -13.45 -12.69
N HIS A 330 5.34 -12.79 -12.91
CA HIS A 330 5.81 -11.65 -12.14
C HIS A 330 6.10 -11.95 -10.65
N GLY A 331 6.50 -13.19 -10.34
CA GLY A 331 6.98 -13.57 -9.01
C GLY A 331 8.16 -12.71 -8.55
N CYS A 332 8.14 -12.29 -7.28
CA CYS A 332 9.19 -11.48 -6.63
C CYS A 332 9.51 -10.15 -7.37
N GLU A 333 8.57 -9.64 -8.16
CA GLU A 333 8.72 -8.35 -8.86
C GLU A 333 8.97 -7.22 -7.84
N TYR A 334 10.00 -6.41 -8.05
CA TYR A 334 10.41 -5.32 -7.15
C TYR A 334 10.70 -5.73 -5.69
N MET A 335 11.00 -6.99 -5.40
CA MET A 335 11.37 -7.43 -4.05
C MET A 335 12.69 -6.78 -3.59
N THR A 336 12.71 -6.28 -2.35
CA THR A 336 13.82 -5.55 -1.74
C THR A 336 14.33 -6.20 -0.45
N GLY A 337 13.69 -7.26 0.04
CA GLY A 337 14.08 -7.99 1.25
C GLY A 337 13.19 -9.21 1.51
N GLY A 338 13.56 -10.04 2.49
CA GLY A 338 12.84 -11.27 2.86
C GLY A 338 13.42 -12.55 2.24
N ARG A 339 12.69 -13.66 2.44
CA ARG A 339 13.04 -15.01 1.96
C ARG A 339 11.84 -15.66 1.30
N VAL A 340 11.99 -16.18 0.09
CA VAL A 340 10.89 -16.81 -0.63
C VAL A 340 11.31 -18.17 -1.14
N VAL A 341 10.59 -19.22 -0.77
CA VAL A 341 10.80 -20.59 -1.27
C VAL A 341 9.64 -20.99 -2.15
N ILE A 342 9.92 -21.47 -3.35
CA ILE A 342 8.93 -21.93 -4.32
C ILE A 342 9.21 -23.40 -4.64
N LEU A 343 8.30 -24.27 -4.21
CA LEU A 343 8.37 -25.74 -4.32
C LEU A 343 7.66 -26.28 -5.58
N GLY A 344 7.58 -25.47 -6.63
CA GLY A 344 6.98 -25.87 -7.90
C GLY A 344 7.22 -24.84 -9.00
N GLU A 345 6.34 -24.83 -9.99
CA GLU A 345 6.53 -23.99 -11.18
C GLU A 345 6.38 -22.49 -10.88
N THR A 346 7.13 -21.69 -11.64
CA THR A 346 6.99 -20.23 -11.68
C THR A 346 6.46 -19.78 -13.03
N GLY A 347 5.72 -18.67 -13.07
CA GLY A 347 5.43 -17.97 -14.32
C GLY A 347 6.62 -17.16 -14.84
N ARG A 348 6.34 -16.36 -15.87
CA ARG A 348 7.30 -15.53 -16.61
C ARG A 348 7.69 -14.27 -15.86
N ASN A 349 8.78 -13.65 -16.32
CA ASN A 349 9.28 -12.37 -15.83
C ASN A 349 9.58 -12.37 -14.31
N PHE A 350 10.04 -13.53 -13.80
CA PHE A 350 10.40 -13.69 -12.40
C PHE A 350 11.53 -12.74 -12.02
N GLY A 351 11.41 -12.12 -10.84
CA GLY A 351 12.43 -11.25 -10.24
C GLY A 351 12.63 -9.90 -10.95
N ALA A 352 11.72 -9.48 -11.82
CA ALA A 352 11.84 -8.20 -12.52
C ALA A 352 11.94 -7.02 -11.54
N GLY A 353 13.05 -6.28 -11.60
CA GLY A 353 13.31 -5.15 -10.70
C GLY A 353 13.58 -5.55 -9.24
N MET A 354 13.82 -6.83 -8.96
CA MET A 354 14.25 -7.30 -7.65
C MET A 354 15.63 -6.72 -7.32
N SER A 355 15.75 -6.05 -6.17
CA SER A 355 16.96 -5.36 -5.74
C SER A 355 17.43 -5.74 -4.32
N GLY A 356 16.72 -6.63 -3.62
CA GLY A 356 17.19 -7.21 -2.37
C GLY A 356 16.37 -8.44 -1.95
N GLY A 357 16.88 -9.20 -0.96
CA GLY A 357 16.30 -10.47 -0.51
C GLY A 357 16.85 -11.68 -1.27
N ILE A 358 16.37 -12.87 -0.89
CA ILE A 358 16.77 -14.15 -1.50
C ILE A 358 15.51 -14.95 -1.84
N ALA A 359 15.47 -15.54 -3.03
CA ALA A 359 14.48 -16.55 -3.37
C ALA A 359 15.16 -17.89 -3.70
N TYR A 360 14.54 -18.99 -3.30
CA TYR A 360 14.95 -20.35 -3.62
C TYR A 360 13.85 -21.00 -4.44
N VAL A 361 14.18 -21.44 -5.65
CA VAL A 361 13.22 -22.03 -6.59
C VAL A 361 13.61 -23.48 -6.87
N TRP A 362 12.67 -24.40 -6.63
CA TRP A 362 12.86 -25.81 -6.95
C TRP A 362 12.63 -26.07 -8.44
N ASP A 363 13.70 -25.98 -9.23
CA ASP A 363 13.70 -26.05 -10.69
C ASP A 363 13.77 -27.51 -11.18
N ARG A 364 12.67 -28.26 -11.01
CA ARG A 364 12.59 -29.68 -11.42
C ARG A 364 12.78 -29.90 -12.92
N ALA A 365 12.29 -28.97 -13.74
CA ALA A 365 12.31 -29.06 -15.20
C ALA A 365 13.61 -28.51 -15.82
N ALA A 366 14.48 -27.89 -15.03
CA ALA A 366 15.69 -27.20 -15.48
C ALA A 366 15.41 -26.12 -16.54
N ASP A 367 14.27 -25.45 -16.44
CA ASP A 367 13.79 -24.44 -17.39
C ASP A 367 13.50 -23.07 -16.75
N PHE A 368 13.71 -22.93 -15.43
CA PHE A 368 13.44 -21.71 -14.68
C PHE A 368 14.14 -20.47 -15.25
N GLU A 369 15.39 -20.60 -15.70
CA GLU A 369 16.16 -19.49 -16.28
C GLU A 369 15.43 -18.82 -17.45
N SER A 370 14.71 -19.59 -18.28
CA SER A 370 13.96 -19.07 -19.43
C SER A 370 12.76 -18.19 -19.03
N ARG A 371 12.32 -18.29 -17.78
CA ARG A 371 11.18 -17.55 -17.20
C ARG A 371 11.64 -16.32 -16.40
N CYS A 372 12.94 -16.14 -16.20
CA CYS A 372 13.52 -15.08 -15.40
C CYS A 372 13.76 -13.77 -16.16
N ASN A 373 13.69 -12.64 -15.44
CA ASN A 373 14.21 -11.36 -15.89
C ASN A 373 15.55 -11.08 -15.20
N THR A 374 16.62 -11.61 -15.76
CA THR A 374 17.98 -11.62 -15.18
C THR A 374 18.70 -10.26 -15.23
N GLY A 375 17.98 -9.16 -15.45
CA GLY A 375 18.60 -7.84 -15.55
C GLY A 375 19.25 -7.33 -14.26
N THR A 376 18.86 -7.86 -13.10
CA THR A 376 19.30 -7.36 -11.78
C THR A 376 19.83 -8.43 -10.83
N PHE A 377 19.85 -9.71 -11.24
CA PHE A 377 20.25 -10.84 -10.39
C PHE A 377 20.90 -11.96 -11.20
N GLU A 378 21.62 -12.83 -10.50
CA GLU A 378 22.17 -14.07 -11.04
C GLU A 378 21.45 -15.29 -10.42
N LEU A 379 21.50 -16.41 -11.14
CA LEU A 379 20.98 -17.70 -10.68
C LEU A 379 22.17 -18.55 -10.21
N GLU A 380 22.17 -18.93 -8.95
CA GLU A 380 23.27 -19.66 -8.31
C GLU A 380 22.79 -21.00 -7.76
N PRO A 381 23.67 -22.02 -7.68
CA PRO A 381 23.37 -23.21 -6.88
C PRO A 381 23.33 -22.87 -5.38
N VAL A 382 22.62 -23.68 -4.60
CA VAL A 382 22.55 -23.54 -3.13
C VAL A 382 23.69 -24.36 -2.51
N GLU A 383 24.86 -23.75 -2.36
CA GLU A 383 26.08 -24.44 -1.88
C GLU A 383 26.58 -23.94 -0.51
N VAL A 384 26.14 -22.77 -0.07
CA VAL A 384 26.55 -22.18 1.21
C VAL A 384 25.76 -22.83 2.35
N ASP A 385 26.45 -23.39 3.35
CA ASP A 385 25.81 -24.08 4.49
C ASP A 385 24.69 -23.24 5.15
N ALA A 386 24.91 -21.94 5.32
CA ALA A 386 23.90 -21.05 5.90
C ALA A 386 22.62 -20.92 5.03
N ASP A 387 22.76 -20.91 3.70
CA ASP A 387 21.62 -20.89 2.79
C ASP A 387 20.91 -22.26 2.78
N ILE A 388 21.66 -23.36 2.87
CA ILE A 388 21.14 -24.73 2.93
C ILE A 388 20.30 -24.90 4.20
N ASP A 389 20.82 -24.48 5.36
CA ASP A 389 20.14 -24.55 6.64
C ASP A 389 18.87 -23.67 6.67
N GLU A 390 18.96 -22.46 6.11
CA GLU A 390 17.81 -21.54 6.00
C GLU A 390 16.71 -22.14 5.11
N LEU A 391 17.06 -22.62 3.91
CA LEU A 391 16.13 -23.25 2.98
C LEU A 391 15.46 -24.46 3.62
N ARG A 392 16.25 -25.33 4.28
CA ARG A 392 15.73 -26.51 4.97
C ARG A 392 14.74 -26.13 6.06
N THR A 393 15.08 -25.15 6.90
CA THR A 393 14.20 -24.66 7.99
C THR A 393 12.88 -24.15 7.46
N LEU A 394 12.90 -23.37 6.36
CA LEU A 394 11.68 -22.85 5.74
C LEU A 394 10.78 -24.00 5.22
N ILE A 395 11.36 -25.02 4.60
CA ILE A 395 10.62 -26.18 4.08
C ILE A 395 10.10 -27.06 5.22
N GLU A 396 10.88 -27.26 6.29
CA GLU A 396 10.44 -27.98 7.51
C GLU A 396 9.26 -27.26 8.18
N ASN A 397 9.30 -25.92 8.26
CA ASN A 397 8.17 -25.15 8.75
C ASN A 397 6.94 -25.27 7.83
N HIS A 398 7.13 -25.26 6.51
CA HIS A 398 6.04 -25.47 5.57
C HIS A 398 5.39 -26.85 5.74
N GLU A 399 6.18 -27.91 5.89
CA GLU A 399 5.70 -29.27 6.19
C GLU A 399 4.92 -29.30 7.51
N LYS A 400 5.50 -28.73 8.58
CA LYS A 400 4.89 -28.65 9.91
C LYS A 400 3.54 -27.93 9.90
N TYR A 401 3.45 -26.80 9.23
CA TYR A 401 2.25 -25.94 9.29
C TYR A 401 1.16 -26.34 8.28
N THR A 402 1.52 -26.97 7.17
CA THR A 402 0.56 -27.29 6.09
C THR A 402 0.36 -28.77 5.83
N ASN A 403 1.18 -29.64 6.46
CA ASN A 403 1.24 -31.08 6.17
C ASN A 403 1.47 -31.35 4.67
N SER A 404 2.30 -30.53 4.03
CA SER A 404 2.60 -30.61 2.60
C SER A 404 3.36 -31.89 2.25
N SER A 405 2.78 -32.69 1.36
CA SER A 405 3.44 -33.85 0.75
C SER A 405 4.63 -33.45 -0.11
N VAL A 406 4.59 -32.27 -0.73
CA VAL A 406 5.68 -31.74 -1.57
C VAL A 406 6.88 -31.35 -0.72
N ALA A 407 6.65 -30.67 0.40
CA ALA A 407 7.71 -30.36 1.36
C ALA A 407 8.36 -31.63 1.91
N ARG A 408 7.53 -32.62 2.29
CA ARG A 408 8.00 -33.92 2.77
C ARG A 408 8.84 -34.65 1.72
N GLU A 409 8.40 -34.68 0.47
CA GLU A 409 9.17 -35.28 -0.65
C GLU A 409 10.57 -34.68 -0.77
N VAL A 410 10.68 -33.34 -0.71
CA VAL A 410 11.96 -32.64 -0.76
C VAL A 410 12.84 -32.97 0.44
N LEU A 411 12.27 -32.98 1.65
CA LEU A 411 13.01 -33.26 2.89
C LEU A 411 13.49 -34.71 2.97
N ASP A 412 12.67 -35.67 2.55
CA ASP A 412 13.00 -37.10 2.55
C ASP A 412 14.12 -37.43 1.54
N ASN A 413 14.26 -36.61 0.48
CA ASN A 413 15.22 -36.81 -0.61
C ASN A 413 16.24 -35.66 -0.69
N TRP A 414 16.52 -34.98 0.42
CA TRP A 414 17.25 -33.70 0.48
C TRP A 414 18.53 -33.66 -0.35
N ASP A 415 19.43 -34.64 -0.16
CA ASP A 415 20.74 -34.67 -0.85
C ASP A 415 20.60 -34.74 -2.38
N SER A 416 19.51 -35.33 -2.88
CA SER A 416 19.23 -35.45 -4.31
C SER A 416 18.42 -34.29 -4.88
N GLU A 417 17.62 -33.62 -4.05
CA GLU A 417 16.77 -32.50 -4.46
C GLU A 417 17.47 -31.14 -4.31
N LEU A 418 18.39 -30.98 -3.35
CA LEU A 418 19.14 -29.74 -3.13
C LEU A 418 19.83 -29.22 -4.41
N PRO A 419 20.51 -30.04 -5.24
CA PRO A 419 21.12 -29.58 -6.49
C PRO A 419 20.12 -29.05 -7.54
N ARG A 420 18.82 -29.30 -7.36
CA ARG A 420 17.75 -28.78 -8.23
C ARG A 420 17.19 -27.44 -7.76
N PHE A 421 17.64 -26.91 -6.63
CA PHE A 421 17.29 -25.56 -6.22
C PHE A 421 18.17 -24.52 -6.90
N ARG A 422 17.55 -23.40 -7.29
CA ARG A 422 18.21 -22.19 -7.76
C ARG A 422 18.04 -21.10 -6.71
N LYS A 423 19.16 -20.56 -6.24
CA LYS A 423 19.21 -19.33 -5.46
C LYS A 423 19.12 -18.15 -6.42
N VAL A 424 18.21 -17.23 -6.12
CA VAL A 424 18.03 -15.98 -6.83
C VAL A 424 18.39 -14.84 -5.88
N MET A 425 19.44 -14.11 -6.22
CA MET A 425 19.94 -13.00 -5.40
C MET A 425 20.42 -11.83 -6.28
N PRO A 426 19.96 -10.60 -6.02
CA PRO A 426 20.40 -9.44 -6.79
C PRO A 426 21.89 -9.17 -6.66
N THR A 427 22.55 -8.88 -7.78
CA THR A 427 24.02 -8.76 -7.85
C THR A 427 24.57 -7.63 -6.98
N ASP A 428 23.91 -6.46 -6.99
CA ASP A 428 24.30 -5.33 -6.14
C ASP A 428 24.09 -5.63 -4.65
N TYR A 429 23.04 -6.38 -4.31
CA TYR A 429 22.78 -6.79 -2.93
C TYR A 429 23.84 -7.79 -2.45
N LYS A 430 24.23 -8.74 -3.32
CA LYS A 430 25.30 -9.69 -3.04
C LYS A 430 26.63 -8.98 -2.77
N ARG A 431 27.03 -8.02 -3.62
CA ARG A 431 28.25 -7.24 -3.42
C ARG A 431 28.29 -6.58 -2.03
N VAL A 432 27.16 -6.05 -1.56
CA VAL A 432 27.07 -5.41 -0.24
C VAL A 432 27.18 -6.41 0.92
N LEU A 433 26.79 -7.68 0.76
CA LEU A 433 26.95 -8.69 1.81
C LEU A 433 28.38 -9.28 1.86
N GLU A 434 29.13 -9.18 0.78
CA GLU A 434 30.51 -9.66 0.67
C GLU A 434 31.56 -8.62 1.11
N GLU A 435 31.20 -7.34 1.09
CA GLU A 435 31.97 -6.20 1.63
C GLU A 435 31.78 -6.04 3.15
#